data_AF-A0A936VG40-F1
#
_entry.id   AF-A0A936VG40-F1
#
_cell.length_a   1.000
_cell.length_b   1.000
_cell.length_c   1.000
_cell.angle_alpha   90.00
_cell.angle_beta   90.00
_cell.angle_gamma   90.00
#
_symmetry.space_group_name_H-M   'P 1'
#
loop_
_entity.id
_entity.type
_entity.pdbx_description
1 polymer ?
#
loop_
_entity_poly.entity_id
_entity_poly.type
_entity_poly.pdbx_seq_one_letter_code
_entity_poly.pdbx_strand_id
1 'polypeptide(L)'
;MIKSEETDPLKFGFHYGQIIELTAPGVNVRTSWLGGGHRNLTGNSFACPHISGVVARFVEGYPNLTPFQVKSALYAIARENSGE
;
A
#
# COMPACT_ATOMS: atom_id res chain seq x y z
N MET A 1 -0.84 -7.29 2.43
CA MET A 1 -2.17 -6.73 2.84
C MET A 1 -3.16 -7.90 3.04
N ILE A 2 -4.19 -7.76 3.89
CA ILE A 2 -5.36 -8.69 4.14
C ILE A 2 -5.04 -10.07 4.77
N LYS A 3 -5.80 -10.60 5.77
CA LYS A 3 -5.32 -11.75 6.60
C LYS A 3 -5.73 -13.16 6.15
N SER A 4 -4.70 -13.98 5.86
CA SER A 4 -4.51 -15.43 6.09
C SER A 4 -5.56 -16.40 5.50
N GLU A 5 -5.25 -17.67 5.70
CA GLU A 5 -5.36 -18.73 4.71
C GLU A 5 -6.63 -19.53 4.85
N GLU A 6 -7.40 -19.55 3.78
CA GLU A 6 -8.40 -20.57 3.54
C GLU A 6 -7.96 -21.40 2.34
N THR A 7 -7.94 -22.73 2.49
CA THR A 7 -7.28 -23.66 1.55
C THR A 7 -8.07 -23.93 0.26
N ASP A 8 -9.18 -23.22 0.05
CA ASP A 8 -9.97 -23.23 -1.18
C ASP A 8 -9.44 -22.13 -2.12
N PRO A 9 -8.90 -22.47 -3.30
CA PRO A 9 -8.32 -21.50 -4.24
C PRO A 9 -9.36 -20.53 -4.85
N LEU A 10 -10.66 -20.71 -4.57
CA LEU A 10 -11.74 -19.78 -4.96
C LEU A 10 -12.31 -18.99 -3.77
N LYS A 11 -11.74 -19.12 -2.56
CA LYS A 11 -12.26 -18.50 -1.33
C LYS A 11 -11.30 -17.45 -0.77
N PHE A 12 -11.78 -16.21 -0.64
CA PHE A 12 -10.97 -15.08 -0.18
C PHE A 12 -10.92 -15.02 1.36
N GLY A 13 -9.78 -15.41 1.95
CA GLY A 13 -9.57 -15.44 3.39
C GLY A 13 -9.41 -14.07 4.09
N PHE A 14 -10.00 -13.94 5.28
CA PHE A 14 -9.88 -12.81 6.21
C PHE A 14 -9.84 -13.33 7.68
N HIS A 15 -8.77 -13.05 8.45
CA HIS A 15 -8.47 -13.77 9.71
C HIS A 15 -7.91 -12.96 10.94
N TYR A 16 -7.90 -11.61 10.99
CA TYR A 16 -7.40 -10.75 12.13
C TYR A 16 -5.96 -10.99 12.71
N GLY A 17 -4.98 -10.07 12.57
CA GLY A 17 -3.62 -10.27 13.16
C GLY A 17 -2.48 -9.38 12.60
N GLN A 18 -1.65 -9.90 11.70
CA GLN A 18 -0.53 -9.17 11.06
C GLN A 18 -0.52 -9.48 9.57
N ILE A 19 -0.75 -8.46 8.72
CA ILE A 19 -0.83 -8.59 7.25
C ILE A 19 -0.84 -7.27 6.49
N ILE A 20 -0.97 -6.15 7.20
CA ILE A 20 -0.67 -4.86 6.63
C ILE A 20 0.86 -4.78 6.59
N GLU A 21 1.43 -5.37 5.53
CA GLU A 21 2.88 -5.48 5.29
C GLU A 21 3.56 -4.10 5.20
N LEU A 22 2.83 -3.13 4.67
CA LEU A 22 3.21 -1.73 4.57
C LEU A 22 1.96 -0.89 4.87
N THR A 23 2.14 0.21 5.59
CA THR A 23 1.11 1.24 5.80
C THR A 23 1.48 2.49 5.00
N ALA A 24 0.47 3.30 4.67
CA ALA A 24 0.65 4.60 4.06
C ALA A 24 -0.54 5.51 4.43
N PRO A 25 -0.42 6.85 4.27
CA PRO A 25 -1.50 7.77 4.59
C PRO A 25 -2.79 7.44 3.83
N GLY A 26 -3.81 7.00 4.58
CA GLY A 26 -5.13 6.64 4.05
C GLY A 26 -6.28 7.37 4.74
N VAL A 27 -6.01 8.29 5.67
CA VAL A 27 -7.01 9.05 6.44
C VAL A 27 -6.88 10.54 6.08
N ASN A 28 -8.01 11.20 5.83
CA ASN A 28 -8.07 12.63 5.48
C ASN A 28 -7.15 13.02 4.29
N VAL A 29 -6.96 12.10 3.34
CA VAL A 29 -6.09 12.28 2.17
C VAL A 29 -6.76 13.26 1.22
N ARG A 30 -6.09 14.37 0.91
CA ARG A 30 -6.55 15.36 -0.08
C ARG A 30 -6.39 14.78 -1.49
N THR A 31 -7.48 14.44 -2.13
CA THR A 31 -7.51 13.93 -3.52
C THR A 31 -8.04 14.98 -4.48
N SER A 32 -7.68 14.87 -5.76
CA SER A 32 -8.37 15.56 -6.85
C SER A 32 -9.83 15.09 -6.92
N TRP A 33 -10.74 16.00 -7.26
CA TRP A 33 -12.16 15.72 -7.39
C TRP A 33 -12.73 16.37 -8.66
N LEU A 34 -13.94 15.97 -9.04
CA LEU A 34 -14.63 16.51 -10.22
C LEU A 34 -14.80 18.04 -10.11
N GLY A 35 -14.74 18.72 -11.26
CA GLY A 35 -14.84 20.18 -11.35
C GLY A 35 -13.56 20.93 -10.97
N GLY A 36 -12.39 20.29 -10.98
CA GLY A 36 -11.12 20.89 -10.55
C GLY A 36 -11.00 21.08 -9.03
N GLY A 37 -11.99 20.58 -8.29
CA GLY A 37 -12.01 20.63 -6.83
C GLY A 37 -11.04 19.65 -6.18
N HIS A 38 -10.97 19.73 -4.86
CA HIS A 38 -10.28 18.74 -4.04
C HIS A 38 -11.24 18.23 -2.98
N ARG A 39 -11.11 16.96 -2.60
CA ARG A 39 -11.89 16.36 -1.53
C ARG A 39 -10.96 15.57 -0.62
N ASN A 40 -11.14 15.74 0.70
CA ASN A 40 -10.45 14.89 1.66
C ASN A 40 -11.25 13.59 1.82
N LEU A 41 -10.57 12.46 1.69
CA LEU A 41 -11.17 11.14 1.73
C LEU A 41 -10.38 10.21 2.65
N THR A 42 -11.07 9.23 3.23
CA THR A 42 -10.51 8.22 4.13
C THR A 42 -10.82 6.84 3.58
N GLY A 43 -9.80 5.97 3.50
CA GLY A 43 -9.92 4.58 3.07
C GLY A 43 -8.59 4.02 2.55
N ASN A 44 -8.43 2.70 2.62
CA ASN A 44 -7.23 1.99 2.15
C ASN A 44 -6.94 2.22 0.66
N SER A 45 -7.98 2.50 -0.13
CA SER A 45 -7.87 2.89 -1.55
C SER A 45 -7.04 4.17 -1.77
N PHE A 46 -6.88 5.01 -0.75
CA PHE A 46 -6.05 6.23 -0.79
C PHE A 46 -4.64 6.02 -0.20
N ALA A 47 -4.45 4.98 0.61
CA ALA A 47 -3.11 4.51 1.01
C ALA A 47 -2.39 3.80 -0.14
N CYS A 48 -3.12 3.00 -0.95
CA CYS A 48 -2.58 2.27 -2.10
C CYS A 48 -1.74 3.14 -3.08
N PRO A 49 -2.24 4.28 -3.63
CA PRO A 49 -1.49 5.08 -4.60
C PRO A 49 -0.19 5.68 -4.05
N HIS A 50 -0.06 5.87 -2.72
CA HIS A 50 1.20 6.32 -2.12
C HIS A 50 2.30 5.27 -2.31
N ILE A 51 2.01 3.99 -2.02
CA ILE A 51 2.98 2.90 -2.22
C ILE A 51 3.25 2.70 -3.72
N SER A 52 2.21 2.77 -4.58
CA SER A 52 2.38 2.68 -6.03
C SER A 52 3.30 3.77 -6.59
N GLY A 53 3.22 5.00 -6.07
CA GLY A 53 4.11 6.11 -6.45
C GLY A 53 5.58 5.85 -6.07
N VAL A 54 5.84 5.29 -4.89
CA VAL A 54 7.19 4.89 -4.46
C VAL A 54 7.73 3.76 -5.34
N VAL A 55 6.90 2.76 -5.67
CA VAL A 55 7.25 1.69 -6.61
C VAL A 55 7.59 2.23 -7.99
N ALA A 56 6.79 3.17 -8.51
CA ALA A 56 7.06 3.79 -9.81
C ALA A 56 8.45 4.47 -9.85
N ARG A 57 8.86 5.14 -8.76
CA ARG A 57 10.19 5.75 -8.67
C ARG A 57 11.32 4.70 -8.63
N PHE A 58 11.11 3.56 -7.98
CA PHE A 58 12.07 2.45 -8.02
C PHE A 58 12.22 1.87 -9.44
N VAL A 59 11.12 1.67 -10.16
CA VAL A 59 11.15 1.16 -11.54
C VAL A 59 11.75 2.18 -12.52
N GLU A 60 11.52 3.47 -12.31
CA GLU A 60 12.14 4.55 -13.10
C GLU A 60 13.68 4.56 -12.97
N GLY A 61 14.20 4.42 -11.74
CA GLY A 61 15.64 4.38 -11.48
C GLY A 61 16.30 3.03 -11.80
N TYR A 62 15.55 1.94 -11.69
CA TYR A 62 16.05 0.57 -11.81
C TYR A 62 15.02 -0.33 -12.53
N PRO A 63 14.90 -0.21 -13.87
CA PRO A 63 13.83 -0.88 -14.63
C PRO A 63 13.87 -2.41 -14.61
N ASN A 64 15.02 -3.00 -14.24
CA ASN A 64 15.20 -4.44 -14.14
C ASN A 64 14.91 -5.02 -12.74
N LEU A 65 14.38 -4.21 -11.80
CA LEU A 65 14.03 -4.72 -10.47
C LEU A 65 12.88 -5.73 -10.56
N THR A 66 13.11 -6.92 -9.99
CA THR A 66 12.04 -7.90 -9.78
C THR A 66 11.07 -7.43 -8.69
N PRO A 67 9.80 -7.87 -8.70
CA PRO A 67 8.83 -7.56 -7.64
C PRO A 67 9.32 -7.91 -6.23
N PHE A 68 10.13 -8.97 -6.10
CA PHE A 68 10.74 -9.35 -4.83
C PHE A 68 11.79 -8.33 -4.34
N GLN A 69 12.64 -7.82 -5.23
CA GLN A 69 13.61 -6.79 -4.89
C GLN A 69 12.93 -5.45 -4.56
N VAL A 70 11.88 -5.06 -5.31
CA VAL A 70 11.05 -3.89 -4.97
C VAL A 70 10.43 -4.05 -3.59
N LYS A 71 9.83 -5.21 -3.28
CA LYS A 71 9.25 -5.50 -1.97
C LYS A 71 10.30 -5.40 -0.85
N SER A 72 11.49 -5.95 -1.07
CA SER A 72 12.60 -5.91 -0.12
C SER A 72 13.11 -4.47 0.11
N ALA A 73 13.22 -3.68 -0.95
CA ALA A 73 13.59 -2.27 -0.88
C ALA A 73 12.52 -1.43 -0.15
N LEU A 74 11.23 -1.67 -0.41
CA LEU A 74 10.12 -1.04 0.32
C LEU A 74 10.18 -1.33 1.82
N TYR A 75 10.45 -2.57 2.22
CA TYR A 75 10.65 -2.91 3.64
C TYR A 75 11.88 -2.22 4.24
N ALA A 76 12.99 -2.11 3.50
CA ALA A 76 14.21 -1.46 3.99
C ALA A 76 14.07 0.06 4.18
N ILE A 77 13.17 0.72 3.43
CA ILE A 77 12.87 2.16 3.60
C ILE A 77 11.63 2.43 4.48
N ALA A 78 10.86 1.40 4.82
CA ALA A 78 9.71 1.55 5.69
C ALA A 78 10.16 1.93 7.10
N ARG A 79 9.57 3.00 7.64
CA ARG A 79 9.74 3.34 9.04
C ARG A 79 8.82 2.46 9.89
N GLU A 80 9.32 2.06 11.05
CA GLU A 80 8.49 1.40 12.06
C GLU A 80 7.37 2.35 12.50
N ASN A 81 6.12 1.85 12.50
CA ASN A 81 5.01 2.56 13.09
C ASN A 81 5.09 2.41 14.61
N SER A 82 5.78 3.35 15.26
CA SER A 82 5.60 3.63 16.68
C SER A 82 4.14 4.08 16.88
N GLY A 83 3.28 3.14 17.25
CA GLY A 83 1.84 3.36 17.37
C GLY A 83 1.49 4.20 18.60
N GLU A 84 0.80 5.32 18.33
CA GLU A 84 -0.11 6.01 19.26
C GLU A 84 -1.55 5.77 18.80
#